data_AF-A0A924G5P6-F1
#
_entry.id   AF-A0A924G5P6-F1
#
_cell.length_a   1.000
_cell.length_b   1.000
_cell.length_c   1.000
_cell.angle_alpha   90.00
_cell.angle_beta   90.00
_cell.angle_gamma   90.00
#
_symmetry.space_group_name_H-M   'P 1'
#
loop_
_entity.id
_entity.type
_entity.pdbx_description
1 polymer ?
#
loop_
_entity_poly.entity_id
_entity_poly.type
_entity_poly.pdbx_seq_one_letter_code
_entity_poly.pdbx_strand_id
1 'polypeptide(L)'
;MKKNYFLLMLLVAAATLGIYSCSKSSDTISTLNVRLTDNPVAFQEVNVDIREVKVKFSDDASENEWVTLNTNPKVYNLLRLQGGIDTLLATGSFPQNTVKQLRFILGPNNTVRDNGVLYPLTIPSGSESGLKIKVDKKLGLTLETLVIDFDAALSVLKEGNGDYKLRPVLKVK
;
A
#
# COMPACT_ATOMS: atom_id res chain seq x y z
N MET A 1 -8.77 -80.23 23.12
CA MET A 1 -8.17 -80.09 21.78
C MET A 1 -8.48 -78.70 21.24
N LYS A 2 -7.40 -77.95 20.96
CA LYS A 2 -7.20 -76.71 20.19
C LYS A 2 -8.36 -75.69 20.06
N LYS A 3 -8.19 -74.57 20.77
CA LYS A 3 -8.89 -73.29 20.64
C LYS A 3 -8.51 -72.61 19.32
N ASN A 4 -9.48 -72.12 18.55
CA ASN A 4 -9.26 -71.27 17.38
C ASN A 4 -9.82 -69.85 17.63
N TYR A 5 -9.05 -69.03 18.35
CA TYR A 5 -9.27 -67.58 18.49
C TYR A 5 -8.34 -66.77 17.56
N PHE A 6 -8.06 -67.27 16.34
CA PHE A 6 -7.04 -66.67 15.47
C PHE A 6 -7.61 -65.94 14.23
N LEU A 7 -8.92 -65.98 13.97
CA LEU A 7 -9.53 -65.22 12.88
C LEU A 7 -10.47 -64.11 13.39
N LEU A 8 -10.06 -63.49 14.50
CA LEU A 8 -10.63 -62.25 15.02
C LEU A 8 -9.59 -61.14 14.88
N MET A 9 -9.17 -60.80 13.66
CA MET A 9 -8.26 -59.65 13.49
C MET A 9 -8.18 -59.05 12.08
N LEU A 10 -9.23 -59.05 11.26
CA LEU A 10 -9.25 -58.15 10.10
C LEU A 10 -10.70 -58.00 9.61
N LEU A 11 -11.17 -56.76 9.49
CA LEU A 11 -12.38 -56.27 8.78
C LEU A 11 -13.56 -55.68 9.58
N VAL A 12 -13.53 -55.60 10.92
CA VAL A 12 -14.55 -54.82 11.65
C VAL A 12 -13.91 -53.92 12.72
N ALA A 13 -13.09 -52.97 12.27
CA ALA A 13 -12.81 -51.71 12.96
C ALA A 13 -13.16 -50.61 11.94
N ALA A 14 -14.40 -50.13 11.90
CA ALA A 14 -14.94 -49.14 12.81
C ALA A 14 -14.06 -47.88 12.88
N ALA A 15 -14.73 -46.76 12.56
CA ALA A 15 -14.33 -45.39 12.80
C ALA A 15 -13.24 -44.83 11.87
N THR A 16 -13.61 -44.15 10.78
CA THR A 16 -13.83 -42.69 10.78
C THR A 16 -12.75 -41.92 11.56
N LEU A 17 -11.56 -41.82 10.98
CA LEU A 17 -10.63 -40.73 11.28
C LEU A 17 -10.07 -40.20 9.95
N GLY A 18 -10.96 -39.59 9.17
CA GLY A 18 -10.58 -38.51 8.28
C GLY A 18 -10.13 -37.33 9.14
N ILE A 19 -8.90 -37.38 9.63
CA ILE A 19 -8.24 -36.18 10.12
C ILE A 19 -7.87 -35.35 8.90
N TYR A 20 -8.81 -34.48 8.53
CA TYR A 20 -8.51 -33.21 7.91
C TYR A 20 -7.34 -32.58 8.65
N SER A 21 -6.12 -32.74 8.13
CA SER A 21 -5.03 -31.85 8.44
C SER A 21 -5.35 -30.52 7.77
N CYS A 22 -6.29 -29.79 8.37
CA CYS A 22 -6.41 -28.37 8.15
C CYS A 22 -5.14 -27.76 8.75
N SER A 23 -4.17 -27.44 7.90
CA SER A 23 -3.11 -26.51 8.27
C SER A 23 -3.79 -25.19 8.59
N LYS A 24 -4.25 -25.02 9.83
CA LYS A 24 -4.62 -23.72 10.36
C LYS A 24 -3.33 -22.93 10.47
N SER A 25 -2.93 -22.32 9.37
CA SER A 25 -2.20 -21.06 9.43
C SER A 25 -3.08 -20.16 10.30
N SER A 26 -2.65 -19.88 11.52
CA SER A 26 -3.24 -18.81 12.30
C SER A 26 -2.96 -17.54 11.50
N ASP A 27 -3.92 -17.13 10.68
CA ASP A 27 -3.81 -15.92 9.86
C ASP A 27 -3.74 -14.73 10.81
N THR A 28 -2.52 -14.43 11.25
CA THR A 28 -2.23 -13.29 12.10
C THR A 28 -2.56 -12.07 11.27
N ILE A 29 -3.51 -11.27 11.75
CA ILE A 29 -3.89 -10.04 11.09
C ILE A 29 -2.83 -8.98 11.39
N SER A 30 -2.28 -8.40 10.33
CA SER A 30 -1.36 -7.28 10.35
C SER A 30 -2.08 -6.02 9.89
N THR A 31 -2.00 -4.96 10.68
CA THR A 31 -2.42 -3.62 10.25
C THR A 31 -1.27 -2.95 9.50
N LEU A 32 -1.54 -2.51 8.28
CA LEU A 32 -0.64 -1.72 7.44
C LEU A 32 -1.02 -0.24 7.52
N ASN A 33 -0.10 0.59 7.98
CA ASN A 33 -0.19 2.04 7.87
C ASN A 33 0.69 2.54 6.72
N VAL A 34 0.12 3.34 5.83
CA VAL A 34 0.86 4.09 4.81
C VAL A 34 0.91 5.55 5.27
N ARG A 35 2.12 6.09 5.42
CA ARG A 35 2.36 7.47 5.84
C ARG A 35 3.06 8.25 4.74
N LEU A 36 2.86 9.55 4.72
CA LEU A 36 3.40 10.47 3.71
C LEU A 36 4.37 11.46 4.37
N THR A 37 5.54 11.64 3.76
CA THR A 37 6.58 12.61 4.12
C THR A 37 7.20 13.20 2.85
N ASP A 38 8.05 14.21 3.01
CA ASP A 38 8.86 14.84 1.96
C ASP A 38 10.26 15.15 2.51
N ASN A 39 11.25 15.25 1.64
CA ASN A 39 12.56 15.78 2.00
C ASN A 39 12.57 17.31 1.87
N PRO A 40 13.44 18.00 2.63
CA PRO A 40 13.56 19.45 2.52
C PRO A 40 13.84 19.92 1.08
N VAL A 41 13.05 20.87 0.59
CA VAL A 41 13.20 21.52 -0.72
C VAL A 41 12.88 23.01 -0.64
N ALA A 42 13.53 23.81 -1.50
CA ALA A 42 13.35 25.26 -1.61
C ALA A 42 12.13 25.66 -2.48
N PHE A 43 10.95 25.12 -2.18
CA PHE A 43 9.67 25.65 -2.69
C PHE A 43 8.93 26.39 -1.57
N GLN A 44 7.95 27.23 -1.93
CA GLN A 44 7.09 27.90 -0.95
C GLN A 44 5.91 27.01 -0.54
N GLU A 45 5.30 26.33 -1.51
CA GLU A 45 4.14 25.45 -1.28
C GLU A 45 4.03 24.44 -2.42
N VAL A 46 3.83 23.16 -2.11
CA VAL A 46 3.47 22.13 -3.11
C VAL A 46 2.29 21.34 -2.57
N ASN A 47 1.15 21.48 -3.21
CA ASN A 47 -0.12 20.92 -2.80
C ASN A 47 -0.54 19.79 -3.73
N VAL A 48 -0.74 18.61 -3.17
CA VAL A 48 -1.13 17.41 -3.93
C VAL A 48 -2.46 16.87 -3.41
N ASP A 49 -3.44 16.77 -4.30
CA ASP A 49 -4.76 16.19 -4.04
C ASP A 49 -4.66 14.67 -4.09
N ILE A 50 -4.62 13.99 -2.94
CA ILE A 50 -4.58 12.52 -2.86
C ILE A 50 -5.98 12.01 -2.54
N ARG A 51 -6.48 11.09 -3.37
CA ARG A 51 -7.85 10.56 -3.29
C ARG A 51 -7.91 9.14 -2.77
N GLU A 52 -7.07 8.27 -3.29
CA GLU A 52 -7.09 6.85 -2.91
C GLU A 52 -5.67 6.29 -2.84
N VAL A 53 -5.46 5.37 -1.89
CA VAL A 53 -4.29 4.50 -1.85
C VAL A 53 -4.78 3.06 -1.99
N LYS A 54 -4.19 2.33 -2.93
CA LYS A 54 -4.45 0.91 -3.15
C LYS A 54 -3.19 0.12 -2.92
N VAL A 55 -3.33 -1.11 -2.43
CA VAL A 55 -2.25 -2.04 -2.18
C VAL A 55 -2.42 -3.28 -3.05
N LYS A 56 -1.29 -3.85 -3.50
CA LYS A 56 -1.23 -5.13 -4.18
C LYS A 56 -0.31 -6.06 -3.39
N PHE A 57 -0.79 -7.27 -3.10
CA PHE A 57 -0.06 -8.32 -2.39
C PHE A 57 0.48 -9.40 -3.35
N SER A 58 1.37 -10.29 -2.89
CA SER A 58 1.80 -11.46 -3.68
C SER A 58 1.13 -12.75 -3.22
N ASP A 59 0.45 -13.39 -4.17
CA ASP A 59 -0.06 -14.76 -4.18
C ASP A 59 -0.93 -15.21 -3.01
N ASP A 60 -2.24 -15.20 -3.27
CA ASP A 60 -3.09 -16.39 -3.13
C ASP A 60 -4.22 -16.29 -4.16
N ALA A 61 -4.10 -17.07 -5.25
CA ALA A 61 -5.11 -17.56 -6.20
C ALA A 61 -6.24 -16.64 -6.74
N SER A 62 -6.30 -15.36 -6.37
CA SER A 62 -7.22 -14.33 -6.85
C SER A 62 -6.38 -13.22 -7.50
N GLU A 63 -6.24 -13.36 -8.81
CA GLU A 63 -5.26 -12.67 -9.61
C GLU A 63 -5.32 -11.14 -9.50
N ASN A 64 -4.15 -10.51 -9.31
CA ASN A 64 -3.88 -9.12 -9.70
C ASN A 64 -4.74 -7.99 -9.09
N GLU A 65 -5.62 -8.28 -8.13
CA GLU A 65 -6.56 -7.30 -7.62
C GLU A 65 -5.89 -6.24 -6.74
N TRP A 66 -6.31 -5.00 -6.92
CA TRP A 66 -5.89 -3.87 -6.10
C TRP A 66 -6.89 -3.71 -4.96
N VAL A 67 -6.43 -3.79 -3.73
CA VAL A 67 -7.27 -3.55 -2.57
C VAL A 67 -7.17 -2.09 -2.17
N THR A 68 -8.30 -1.39 -2.11
CA THR A 68 -8.35 -0.01 -1.63
C THR A 68 -8.17 0.04 -0.12
N LEU A 69 -7.22 0.84 0.35
CA LEU A 69 -7.03 1.12 1.77
C LEU A 69 -8.02 2.18 2.25
N ASN A 70 -8.32 2.21 3.55
CA ASN A 70 -9.04 3.31 4.17
C ASN A 70 -8.16 4.57 4.12
N THR A 71 -8.36 5.38 3.08
CA THR A 71 -7.55 6.55 2.74
C THR A 71 -8.15 7.80 3.39
N ASN A 72 -7.31 8.74 3.79
CA ASN A 72 -7.71 10.08 4.21
C ASN A 72 -7.63 11.04 2.99
N PRO A 73 -8.67 11.15 2.14
CA PRO A 73 -8.61 11.96 0.93
C PRO A 73 -8.60 13.46 1.27
N LYS A 74 -7.59 14.18 0.77
CA LYS A 74 -7.49 15.65 0.87
C LYS A 74 -6.31 16.17 0.05
N VAL A 75 -6.19 17.49 0.01
CA VAL A 75 -4.99 18.18 -0.46
C VAL A 75 -3.95 18.22 0.65
N TYR A 76 -2.77 17.67 0.37
CA TYR A 76 -1.62 17.67 1.25
C TYR A 76 -0.59 18.69 0.78
N ASN A 77 -0.20 19.62 1.66
CA ASN A 77 0.97 20.45 1.43
C ASN A 77 2.22 19.64 1.82
N LEU A 78 2.97 19.17 0.83
CA LEU A 78 4.14 18.31 1.01
C LEU A 78 5.23 18.99 1.85
N LEU A 79 5.36 20.31 1.72
CA LEU A 79 6.40 21.08 2.43
C LEU A 79 6.12 21.22 3.93
N ARG A 80 4.91 20.85 4.39
CA ARG A 80 4.61 20.72 5.82
C ARG A 80 4.99 19.36 6.40
N LEU A 81 5.41 18.42 5.56
CA LEU A 81 5.74 17.04 5.92
C LEU A 81 7.25 16.79 5.80
N GLN A 82 8.06 17.81 6.11
CA GLN A 82 9.52 17.76 6.05
C GLN A 82 10.15 17.64 7.44
N GLY A 83 11.45 17.35 7.49
CA GLY A 83 12.21 17.38 8.75
C GLY A 83 11.81 16.29 9.75
N GLY A 84 11.33 15.14 9.26
CA GLY A 84 10.85 14.04 10.10
C GLY A 84 9.38 14.11 10.46
N ILE A 85 8.65 15.13 9.97
CA ILE A 85 7.19 15.20 10.08
C ILE A 85 6.58 14.34 8.98
N ASP A 86 5.58 13.56 9.34
CA ASP A 86 4.79 12.75 8.41
C ASP A 86 3.30 12.79 8.80
N THR A 87 2.46 12.20 7.96
CA THR A 87 1.02 12.07 8.23
C THR A 87 0.51 10.71 7.82
N LEU A 88 -0.49 10.18 8.55
CA LEU A 88 -1.19 8.96 8.13
C LEU A 88 -2.00 9.27 6.87
N LEU A 89 -1.69 8.54 5.80
CA LEU A 89 -2.37 8.68 4.51
C LEU A 89 -3.47 7.65 4.35
N ALA A 90 -3.18 6.39 4.67
CA ALA A 90 -4.13 5.30 4.58
C ALA A 90 -3.80 4.16 5.55
N THR A 91 -4.81 3.35 5.88
CA THR A 91 -4.65 2.17 6.75
C THR A 91 -5.52 1.01 6.27
N GLY A 92 -5.12 -0.22 6.60
CA GLY A 92 -5.90 -1.42 6.33
C GLY A 92 -5.37 -2.62 7.11
N SER A 93 -6.21 -3.63 7.32
CA SER A 93 -5.85 -4.84 8.06
C SER A 93 -5.97 -6.06 7.15
N PHE A 94 -4.90 -6.84 7.07
CA PHE A 94 -4.78 -7.97 6.16
C PHE A 94 -4.14 -9.15 6.88
N PRO A 95 -4.41 -10.40 6.48
CA PRO A 95 -3.56 -11.53 6.86
C PRO A 95 -2.09 -11.23 6.52
N GLN A 96 -1.15 -11.86 7.24
CA GLN A 96 0.26 -11.78 6.89
C GLN A 96 0.48 -12.11 5.41
N ASN A 97 0.91 -11.10 4.66
CA ASN A 97 1.15 -11.19 3.22
C ASN A 97 2.32 -10.27 2.85
N THR A 98 2.81 -10.33 1.61
CA THR A 98 3.86 -9.43 1.11
C THR A 98 3.26 -8.32 0.27
N VAL A 99 3.36 -7.08 0.75
CA VAL A 99 3.02 -5.87 -0.01
C VAL A 99 3.99 -5.74 -1.17
N LYS A 100 3.51 -5.92 -2.39
CA LYS A 100 4.31 -5.78 -3.63
C LYS A 100 4.30 -4.37 -4.16
N GLN A 101 3.12 -3.74 -4.20
CA GLN A 101 2.97 -2.42 -4.79
C GLN A 101 1.96 -1.58 -4.01
N LEU A 102 2.18 -0.26 -4.06
CA LEU A 102 1.18 0.74 -3.70
C LEU A 102 0.80 1.54 -4.95
N ARG A 103 -0.45 1.96 -5.02
CA ARG A 103 -0.97 2.85 -6.07
C ARG A 103 -1.66 4.04 -5.44
N PHE A 104 -1.27 5.24 -5.86
CA PHE A 104 -1.84 6.50 -5.42
C PHE A 104 -2.71 7.08 -6.54
N ILE A 105 -3.97 7.34 -6.25
CA ILE A 105 -4.87 8.06 -7.16
C ILE A 105 -4.88 9.52 -6.74
N LEU A 106 -4.51 10.41 -7.67
CA LEU A 106 -4.50 11.84 -7.45
C LEU A 106 -5.75 12.49 -8.03
N GLY A 107 -6.25 13.52 -7.33
CA GLY A 107 -7.32 14.37 -7.80
C GLY A 107 -6.81 15.55 -8.64
N PRO A 108 -7.71 16.42 -9.12
CA PRO A 108 -7.34 17.52 -10.00
C PRO A 108 -6.77 18.75 -9.25
N ASN A 109 -6.97 18.87 -7.94
CA ASN A 109 -6.67 20.09 -7.18
C ASN A 109 -5.20 20.21 -6.74
N ASN A 110 -4.27 19.96 -7.65
CA ASN A 110 -2.84 20.08 -7.39
C ASN A 110 -2.36 21.50 -7.72
N THR A 111 -1.54 22.09 -6.85
CA THR A 111 -1.00 23.45 -7.06
C THR A 111 0.42 23.59 -6.54
N VAL A 112 1.17 24.54 -7.09
CA VAL A 112 2.49 24.96 -6.58
C VAL A 112 2.47 26.47 -6.38
N ARG A 113 3.08 26.94 -5.29
CA ARG A 113 3.34 28.37 -5.09
C ARG A 113 4.78 28.68 -5.51
N ASP A 114 4.91 29.52 -6.52
CA ASP A 114 6.19 30.07 -6.98
C ASP A 114 6.13 31.60 -6.91
N ASN A 115 7.12 32.21 -6.26
CA ASN A 115 7.22 33.66 -6.08
C ASN A 115 5.92 34.33 -5.58
N GLY A 116 5.22 33.69 -4.64
CA GLY A 116 3.98 34.19 -4.04
C GLY A 116 2.70 33.89 -4.84
N VAL A 117 2.82 33.52 -6.13
CA VAL A 117 1.69 33.22 -7.02
C VAL A 117 1.40 31.72 -6.98
N LEU A 118 0.11 31.35 -6.91
CA LEU A 118 -0.34 29.96 -6.92
C LEU A 118 -0.66 29.53 -8.36
N TYR A 119 0.00 28.47 -8.83
CA TYR A 119 -0.17 27.92 -10.16
C TYR A 119 -0.78 26.51 -10.09
N PRO A 120 -1.66 26.15 -11.05
CA PRO A 120 -2.13 24.77 -11.17
C PRO A 120 -1.00 23.84 -11.58
N LEU A 121 -0.99 22.63 -10.99
CA LEU A 121 -0.08 21.55 -11.35
C LEU A 121 -0.81 20.55 -12.24
N THR A 122 -0.50 20.56 -13.53
CA THR A 122 -1.14 19.65 -14.50
C THR A 122 -0.45 18.29 -14.46
N ILE A 123 -1.21 17.21 -14.32
CA ILE A 123 -0.68 15.84 -14.42
C ILE A 123 -0.73 15.43 -15.90
N PRO A 124 0.41 15.27 -16.60
CA PRO A 124 0.40 14.79 -17.97
C PRO A 124 -0.10 13.34 -18.00
N SER A 125 -1.31 13.13 -18.54
CA SER A 125 -1.95 11.82 -18.82
C SER A 125 -1.55 10.70 -17.85
N GLY A 126 -2.11 10.71 -16.65
CA GLY A 126 -1.78 9.72 -15.61
C GLY A 126 -2.70 9.71 -14.38
N SER A 127 -3.63 10.66 -14.27
CA SER A 127 -4.59 10.78 -13.17
C SER A 127 -5.54 9.58 -13.05
N GLU A 128 -5.97 9.00 -14.17
CA GLU A 128 -6.93 7.88 -14.16
C GLU A 128 -6.30 6.53 -13.76
N SER A 129 -5.04 6.27 -14.15
CA SER A 129 -4.41 4.97 -13.89
C SER A 129 -3.71 4.87 -12.53
N GLY A 130 -3.36 6.02 -11.94
CA GLY A 130 -2.70 6.13 -10.65
C GLY A 130 -1.18 5.90 -10.69
N LEU A 131 -0.48 6.46 -9.71
CA LEU A 131 0.97 6.37 -9.57
C LEU A 131 1.34 5.10 -8.81
N LYS A 132 2.16 4.24 -9.40
CA LYS A 132 2.52 2.96 -8.80
C LYS A 132 3.94 3.01 -8.27
N ILE A 133 4.14 2.49 -7.07
CA ILE A 133 5.48 2.22 -6.50
C ILE A 133 5.61 0.75 -6.13
N LYS A 134 6.82 0.22 -6.27
CA LYS A 134 7.19 -1.11 -5.78
C LYS A 134 7.65 -0.99 -4.33
N VAL A 135 7.33 -1.97 -3.50
CA VAL A 135 7.64 -1.98 -2.07
C VAL A 135 8.35 -3.27 -1.68
N ASP A 136 7.76 -4.43 -2.01
CA ASP A 136 8.28 -5.76 -1.66
C ASP A 136 8.51 -5.97 -0.14
N LYS A 137 7.53 -5.60 0.70
CA LYS A 137 7.58 -5.74 2.17
C LYS A 137 6.71 -6.89 2.66
N LYS A 138 7.28 -7.90 3.30
CA LYS A 138 6.54 -8.94 4.04
C LYS A 138 5.97 -8.37 5.34
N LEU A 139 4.66 -8.48 5.53
CA LEU A 139 3.99 -8.16 6.79
C LEU A 139 4.24 -9.30 7.77
N GLY A 140 4.88 -9.00 8.91
CA GLY A 140 5.17 -9.98 9.96
C GLY A 140 4.75 -9.54 11.35
N LEU A 141 4.56 -8.23 11.55
CA LEU A 141 4.15 -7.66 12.83
C LEU A 141 2.63 -7.41 12.88
N THR A 142 2.09 -7.27 14.08
CA THR A 142 0.70 -6.82 14.29
C THR A 142 0.46 -5.43 13.67
N LEU A 143 1.48 -4.57 13.68
CA LEU A 143 1.45 -3.26 13.07
C LEU A 143 2.71 -3.04 12.23
N GLU A 144 2.52 -2.75 10.95
CA GLU A 144 3.56 -2.42 9.99
C GLU A 144 3.30 -1.01 9.46
N THR A 145 4.37 -0.21 9.32
CA THR A 145 4.27 1.15 8.78
C THR A 145 5.19 1.27 7.57
N LEU A 146 4.63 1.77 6.46
CA LEU A 146 5.37 2.19 5.28
C LEU A 146 5.35 3.71 5.22
N VAL A 147 6.53 4.32 5.32
CA VAL A 147 6.68 5.77 5.14
C VAL A 147 7.06 6.01 3.69
N ILE A 148 6.25 6.81 3.01
CA ILE A 148 6.38 7.12 1.59
C ILE A 148 6.85 8.56 1.48
N ASP A 149 8.00 8.72 0.84
CA ASP A 149 8.60 10.01 0.54
C ASP A 149 8.14 10.46 -0.85
N PHE A 150 7.37 11.55 -0.89
CA PHE A 150 6.95 12.21 -2.11
C PHE A 150 7.87 13.39 -2.34
N ASP A 151 8.88 13.18 -3.18
CA ASP A 151 9.94 14.15 -3.42
C ASP A 151 9.41 15.34 -4.24
N ALA A 152 9.02 16.42 -3.56
CA ALA A 152 8.43 17.59 -4.21
C ALA A 152 9.42 18.27 -5.18
N ALA A 153 10.72 18.23 -4.88
CA ALA A 153 11.80 18.80 -5.69
C ALA A 153 11.86 18.16 -7.08
N LEU A 154 11.77 16.84 -7.13
CA LEU A 154 11.82 16.07 -8.37
C LEU A 154 10.46 15.95 -9.05
N SER A 155 9.38 16.19 -8.31
CA SER A 155 8.02 16.00 -8.82
C SER A 155 7.45 17.21 -9.57
N VAL A 156 7.91 18.42 -9.27
CA VAL A 156 7.41 19.66 -9.88
C VAL A 156 8.32 20.08 -11.02
N LEU A 157 7.75 20.22 -12.22
CA LEU A 157 8.46 20.70 -13.41
C LEU A 157 7.85 22.02 -13.89
N LYS A 158 8.66 23.06 -13.98
CA LYS A 158 8.31 24.32 -14.64
C LYS A 158 8.61 24.23 -16.13
N GLU A 159 7.63 24.50 -16.97
CA GLU A 159 7.77 24.50 -18.42
C GLU A 159 8.22 25.87 -18.93
N GLY A 160 8.82 25.90 -20.13
CA GLY A 160 9.34 27.14 -20.72
C GLY A 160 8.26 28.18 -21.06
N ASN A 161 6.99 27.79 -21.11
CA ASN A 161 5.84 28.67 -21.30
C ASN A 161 5.28 29.23 -19.97
N GLY A 162 5.85 28.85 -18.82
CA GLY A 162 5.42 29.28 -17.48
C GLY A 162 4.43 28.34 -16.80
N ASP A 163 3.96 27.28 -17.45
CA ASP A 163 3.09 26.28 -16.85
C ASP A 163 3.86 25.35 -15.90
N TYR A 164 3.12 24.69 -15.00
CA TYR A 164 3.67 23.68 -14.10
C TYR A 164 3.05 22.31 -14.33
N LYS A 165 3.91 21.31 -14.37
CA LYS A 165 3.54 19.89 -14.44
C LYS A 165 3.91 19.17 -13.16
N LEU A 166 3.04 18.24 -12.77
CA LEU A 166 3.29 17.29 -11.69
C LEU A 166 3.65 15.93 -12.27
N ARG A 167 4.89 15.49 -12.03
CA ARG A 167 5.42 14.17 -12.36
C ARG A 167 5.91 13.49 -11.09
N PRO A 168 5.01 12.90 -10.29
CA PRO A 168 5.34 12.45 -8.94
C PRO A 168 6.47 11.44 -8.90
N VAL A 169 7.45 11.72 -8.04
CA VAL A 169 8.57 10.85 -7.70
C VAL A 169 8.37 10.39 -6.26
N LEU A 170 8.09 9.09 -6.11
CA LEU A 170 7.73 8.47 -4.85
C LEU A 170 8.72 7.35 -4.53
N LYS A 171 9.16 7.26 -3.28
CA LYS A 171 9.99 6.15 -2.79
C LYS A 171 9.59 5.73 -1.38
N VAL A 172 9.85 4.47 -1.05
CA VAL A 172 9.76 3.99 0.33
C VAL A 172 10.99 4.46 1.08
N LYS A 173 10.79 4.99 2.29
CA LYS A 173 11.88 5.46 3.17
C LYS A 173 12.34 4.39 4.14
#